data_AF-A0AAN1WJD0-F1
#
_entry.id   AF-A0AAN1WJD0-F1
#
_cell.length_a   1.000
_cell.length_b   1.000
_cell.length_c   1.000
_cell.angle_alpha   90.00
_cell.angle_beta   90.00
_cell.angle_gamma   90.00
#
_symmetry.space_group_name_H-M   'P 1'
#
loop_
_entity.id
_entity.type
_entity.pdbx_description
1 polymer ?
#
loop_
_entity_poly.entity_id
_entity_poly.type
_entity_poly.pdbx_seq_one_letter_code
_entity_poly.pdbx_strand_id
1 'polypeptide(L)'
;MTQSSELAGGEGFTYEGDVAAYYLSTLLAEAYAPGINDRTVVRVSVQQRDFGQPLDDVIVDFEDSNGNPARLSLQVKRSLTISSAKSNEDFRDIIRDSWFTLKNADFRIDIDRYGAAVGTISAAKKRALATLCDLARESVTCDHFDSRFAKGGNASEDSVAVKNDIVSVLV
;
A
#
# COMPACT_ATOMS: atom_id res chain seq x y z
N MET A 1 -2.03 -35.29 12.80
CA MET A 1 -0.59 -35.01 12.80
C MET A 1 -0.43 -33.50 12.81
N THR A 2 -0.04 -32.94 13.94
CA THR A 2 0.37 -31.54 14.09
C THR A 2 1.75 -31.42 13.46
N GLN A 3 1.81 -30.85 12.25
CA GLN A 3 3.08 -30.56 11.61
C GLN A 3 3.58 -29.22 12.18
N SER A 4 4.65 -29.28 12.98
CA SER A 4 5.35 -28.13 13.51
C SER A 4 5.79 -27.20 12.39
N SER A 5 5.58 -25.89 12.58
CA SER A 5 6.01 -24.79 11.71
C SER A 5 7.53 -24.66 11.57
N GLU A 6 8.32 -25.46 12.29
CA GLU A 6 9.78 -25.41 12.28
C GLU A 6 10.46 -26.28 11.21
N LEU A 7 9.70 -26.91 10.30
CA LEU A 7 10.22 -27.77 9.23
C LEU A 7 10.32 -27.12 7.84
N ALA A 8 10.11 -25.80 7.73
CA ALA A 8 10.34 -25.02 6.50
C ALA A 8 11.65 -24.21 6.53
N GLY A 9 12.64 -24.63 7.32
CA GLY A 9 14.00 -24.04 7.33
C GLY A 9 14.82 -24.39 6.07
N GLY A 10 14.25 -24.21 4.87
CA GLY A 10 14.84 -24.70 3.62
C GLY A 10 14.38 -24.04 2.31
N GLU A 11 13.57 -22.97 2.36
CA GLU A 11 13.40 -22.07 1.21
C GLU A 11 13.91 -20.69 1.60
N GLY A 12 14.92 -20.22 0.85
CA GLY A 12 15.62 -18.97 1.14
C GLY A 12 14.66 -17.78 1.26
N PHE A 13 15.06 -16.83 2.10
CA PHE A 13 14.38 -15.56 2.41
C PHE A 13 13.39 -15.09 1.34
N THR A 14 12.11 -14.99 1.72
CA THR A 14 11.09 -14.40 0.85
C THR A 14 11.21 -12.87 0.90
N TYR A 15 10.93 -12.21 -0.22
CA TYR A 15 10.91 -10.74 -0.27
C TYR A 15 9.93 -10.15 0.77
N GLU A 16 8.85 -10.85 1.06
CA GLU A 16 7.92 -10.50 2.13
C GLU A 16 8.58 -10.57 3.51
N GLY A 17 9.33 -11.63 3.79
CA GLY A 17 10.13 -11.76 5.01
C GLY A 17 11.11 -10.61 5.19
N ASP A 18 11.76 -10.16 4.12
CA ASP A 18 12.67 -9.00 4.17
C ASP A 18 11.94 -7.69 4.52
N VAL A 19 10.75 -7.47 3.94
CA VAL A 19 9.92 -6.29 4.26
C VAL A 19 9.44 -6.35 5.71
N ALA A 20 8.97 -7.50 6.17
CA ALA A 20 8.56 -7.69 7.56
C ALA A 20 9.72 -7.48 8.53
N ALA A 21 10.90 -8.05 8.23
CA ALA A 21 12.11 -7.89 9.02
C ALA A 21 12.55 -6.42 9.11
N TYR A 22 12.43 -5.66 8.02
CA TYR A 22 12.70 -4.22 8.02
C TYR A 22 11.82 -3.47 9.04
N TYR A 23 10.50 -3.67 9.00
CA TYR A 23 9.60 -3.01 9.96
C TYR A 23 9.78 -3.51 11.39
N LEU A 24 10.08 -4.81 11.58
CA LEU A 24 10.41 -5.35 12.91
C LEU A 24 11.69 -4.73 13.48
N SER A 25 12.71 -4.53 12.65
CA SER A 25 13.96 -3.90 13.09
C SER A 25 13.75 -2.44 13.50
N THR A 26 12.87 -1.70 12.81
CA THR A 26 12.53 -0.31 13.15
C THR A 26 11.66 -0.21 14.40
N LEU A 27 10.75 -1.17 14.63
CA LEU A 27 10.04 -1.32 15.91
C LEU A 27 11.03 -1.46 17.08
N LEU A 28 12.00 -2.37 16.97
CA LEU A 28 13.01 -2.60 18.02
C LEU A 28 13.93 -1.42 18.23
N ALA A 29 14.14 -0.61 17.19
CA ALA A 29 14.93 0.62 17.26
C ALA A 29 14.12 1.82 17.75
N GLU A 30 12.82 1.67 18.03
CA GLU A 30 11.90 2.76 18.38
C GLU A 30 11.98 3.93 17.37
N ALA A 31 12.10 3.57 16.08
CA ALA A 31 12.44 4.51 15.02
C ALA A 31 11.25 4.81 14.07
N TYR A 32 11.44 5.85 13.26
CA TYR A 32 10.61 6.14 12.09
C TYR A 32 10.79 5.07 11.01
N ALA A 33 9.73 4.84 10.22
CA ALA A 33 9.81 3.98 9.04
C ALA A 33 9.03 4.59 7.86
N PRO A 34 9.34 4.20 6.60
CA PRO A 34 8.64 4.69 5.42
C PRO A 34 7.14 4.42 5.46
N GLY A 35 6.39 5.24 4.74
CA GLY A 35 4.93 5.12 4.60
C GLY A 35 4.17 6.11 5.47
N ILE A 36 4.63 6.37 6.70
CA ILE A 36 4.03 7.37 7.60
C ILE A 36 5.13 8.25 8.20
N ASN A 37 5.01 9.57 8.00
CA ASN A 37 5.98 10.55 8.50
C ASN A 37 5.72 10.91 9.97
N ASP A 38 6.78 11.40 10.63
CA ASP A 38 6.74 12.00 11.97
C ASP A 38 6.15 11.10 13.08
N ARG A 39 6.20 9.77 12.89
CA ARG A 39 5.66 8.77 13.82
C ARG A 39 6.55 7.54 13.95
N THR A 40 6.70 7.04 15.17
CA THR A 40 7.54 5.87 15.48
C THR A 40 6.73 4.59 15.33
N VAL A 41 7.35 3.50 14.84
CA VAL A 41 6.73 2.17 14.76
C VAL A 41 6.50 1.61 16.17
N VAL A 42 5.26 1.21 16.48
CA VAL A 42 4.89 0.63 17.79
C VAL A 42 4.33 -0.79 17.69
N ARG A 43 3.92 -1.24 16.50
CA ARG A 43 3.46 -2.60 16.27
C ARG A 43 3.70 -3.04 14.84
N VAL A 44 4.10 -4.29 14.67
CA VAL A 44 4.16 -4.96 13.36
C VAL A 44 3.34 -6.24 13.45
N SER A 45 2.52 -6.49 12.44
CA SER A 45 1.72 -7.72 12.33
C SER A 45 1.78 -8.22 10.90
N VAL A 46 1.96 -9.53 10.74
CA VAL A 46 2.10 -10.18 9.43
C VAL A 46 0.95 -11.13 9.20
N GLN A 47 0.63 -11.41 7.94
CA GLN A 47 -0.34 -12.44 7.53
C GLN A 47 -1.72 -12.28 8.24
N GLN A 48 -2.36 -11.13 8.02
CA GLN A 48 -3.56 -10.71 8.77
C GLN A 48 -4.91 -11.00 8.09
N ARG A 49 -4.94 -11.77 7.00
CA ARG A 49 -6.17 -12.04 6.22
C ARG A 49 -7.23 -12.75 7.03
N ASP A 50 -6.80 -13.77 7.78
CA ASP A 50 -7.67 -14.54 8.68
C ASP A 50 -8.20 -13.71 9.86
N PHE A 51 -7.65 -12.51 10.06
CA PHE A 51 -8.10 -11.52 11.05
C PHE A 51 -8.90 -10.36 10.41
N GLY A 52 -9.40 -10.56 9.19
CA GLY A 52 -10.31 -9.64 8.52
C GLY A 52 -9.65 -8.40 7.91
N GLN A 53 -8.32 -8.39 7.77
CA GLN A 53 -7.61 -7.29 7.12
C GLN A 53 -7.55 -7.54 5.61
N PRO A 54 -8.02 -6.62 4.75
CA PRO A 54 -7.98 -6.84 3.30
C PRO A 54 -6.56 -6.87 2.74
N LEU A 55 -5.73 -5.87 3.10
CA LEU A 55 -4.29 -5.88 2.85
C LEU A 55 -3.61 -6.44 4.09
N ASP A 56 -2.93 -7.57 3.94
CA ASP A 56 -2.68 -8.46 5.07
C ASP A 56 -1.24 -8.87 5.30
N ASP A 57 -0.37 -8.80 4.30
CA ASP A 57 0.99 -9.33 4.41
C ASP A 57 1.77 -8.64 5.53
N VAL A 58 1.72 -7.30 5.58
CA VAL A 58 2.36 -6.50 6.63
C VAL A 58 1.48 -5.32 7.03
N ILE A 59 1.15 -5.26 8.32
CA ILE A 59 0.48 -4.12 8.95
C ILE A 59 1.41 -3.52 9.98
N VAL A 60 1.60 -2.21 9.89
CA VAL A 60 2.48 -1.44 10.77
C VAL A 60 1.66 -0.35 11.44
N ASP A 61 1.62 -0.37 12.77
CA ASP A 61 1.05 0.75 13.53
C ASP A 61 2.17 1.66 14.02
N PHE A 62 1.86 2.96 14.02
CA PHE A 62 2.74 4.03 14.40
C PHE A 62 2.06 4.96 15.41
N GLU A 63 2.87 5.65 16.21
CA GLU A 63 2.40 6.70 17.13
C GLU A 63 3.22 7.98 16.95
N ASP A 64 2.56 9.13 17.09
CA ASP A 64 3.26 10.41 17.22
C ASP A 64 3.72 10.66 18.67
N SER A 65 4.37 11.79 18.94
CA SER A 65 4.86 12.14 20.29
C SER A 65 3.77 12.29 21.34
N ASN A 66 2.49 12.39 20.93
CA ASN A 66 1.35 12.48 21.83
C ASN A 66 0.60 11.14 21.96
N GLY A 67 1.10 10.06 21.35
CA GLY A 67 0.45 8.75 21.35
C GLY A 67 -0.75 8.65 20.41
N ASN A 68 -0.94 9.60 19.49
CA ASN A 68 -2.03 9.45 18.51
C ASN A 68 -1.65 8.31 17.55
N PRO A 69 -2.56 7.39 17.19
CA PRO A 69 -2.24 6.25 16.34
C PRO A 69 -2.32 6.56 14.84
N ALA A 70 -1.54 5.82 14.04
CA ALA A 70 -1.66 5.72 12.59
C ALA A 70 -1.35 4.29 12.12
N ARG A 71 -1.94 3.86 11.01
CA ARG A 71 -1.74 2.52 10.44
C ARG A 71 -1.30 2.56 8.98
N LEU A 72 -0.35 1.70 8.65
CA LEU A 72 0.05 1.35 7.28
C LEU A 72 -0.31 -0.11 7.00
N SER A 73 -1.15 -0.35 5.99
CA SER A 73 -1.50 -1.71 5.54
C SER A 73 -0.89 -2.02 4.16
N LEU A 74 -0.15 -3.12 4.04
CA LEU A 74 0.63 -3.44 2.85
C LEU A 74 0.34 -4.85 2.36
N GLN A 75 0.15 -4.97 1.04
CA GLN A 75 0.45 -6.21 0.32
C GLN A 75 1.91 -6.15 -0.17
N VAL A 76 2.66 -7.22 -0.03
CA VAL A 76 4.05 -7.30 -0.47
C VAL A 76 4.14 -8.11 -1.76
N LYS A 77 4.85 -7.58 -2.76
CA LYS A 77 5.12 -8.29 -4.02
C LYS A 77 6.57 -8.09 -4.45
N ARG A 78 7.25 -9.18 -4.81
CA ARG A 78 8.63 -9.09 -5.34
C ARG A 78 8.69 -8.25 -6.62
N SER A 79 7.67 -8.34 -7.45
CA SER A 79 7.50 -7.53 -8.65
C SER A 79 6.04 -7.15 -8.80
N LEU A 80 5.76 -5.93 -9.25
CA LEU A 80 4.41 -5.47 -9.54
C LEU A 80 4.35 -4.79 -10.91
N THR A 81 3.35 -5.18 -11.70
CA THR A 81 3.01 -4.53 -12.97
C THR A 81 1.74 -3.72 -12.77
N ILE A 82 1.78 -2.41 -13.05
CA ILE A 82 0.59 -1.54 -13.03
C ILE A 82 -0.10 -1.64 -14.38
N SER A 83 -1.19 -2.41 -14.43
CA SER A 83 -2.07 -2.54 -15.60
C SER A 83 -3.40 -3.17 -15.22
N SER A 84 -4.48 -2.77 -15.88
CA SER A 84 -5.82 -3.35 -15.73
C SER A 84 -6.03 -4.73 -16.40
N ALA A 85 -4.98 -5.33 -16.98
CA ALA A 85 -5.07 -6.62 -17.67
C ALA A 85 -5.75 -7.70 -16.80
N LYS A 86 -6.70 -8.46 -17.38
CA LYS A 86 -7.49 -9.46 -16.65
C LYS A 86 -6.64 -10.55 -15.99
N SER A 87 -5.50 -10.88 -16.60
CA SER A 87 -4.55 -11.86 -16.07
C SER A 87 -3.62 -11.31 -14.98
N ASN A 88 -3.67 -10.01 -14.70
CA ASN A 88 -2.84 -9.38 -13.67
C ASN A 88 -3.58 -9.38 -12.33
N GLU A 89 -3.69 -10.57 -11.74
CA GLU A 89 -4.41 -10.77 -10.47
C GLU A 89 -3.78 -9.96 -9.34
N ASP A 90 -2.44 -9.90 -9.25
CA ASP A 90 -1.73 -9.14 -8.21
C ASP A 90 -2.17 -7.68 -8.14
N PHE A 91 -2.13 -6.96 -9.27
CA PHE A 91 -2.53 -5.54 -9.27
C PHE A 91 -4.02 -5.38 -8.99
N ARG A 92 -4.85 -6.28 -9.53
CA ARG A 92 -6.30 -6.21 -9.35
C ARG A 92 -6.70 -6.43 -7.88
N ASP A 93 -6.11 -7.44 -7.25
CA ASP A 93 -6.33 -7.76 -5.84
C ASP A 93 -5.83 -6.61 -4.96
N ILE A 94 -4.62 -6.07 -5.20
CA ILE A 94 -4.10 -4.94 -4.44
C ILE A 94 -5.04 -3.73 -4.50
N ILE A 95 -5.56 -3.38 -5.68
CA ILE A 95 -6.49 -2.25 -5.82
C ILE A 95 -7.82 -2.51 -5.13
N ARG A 96 -8.39 -3.72 -5.27
CA ARG A 96 -9.61 -4.14 -4.58
C ARG A 96 -9.43 -4.08 -3.06
N ASP A 97 -8.35 -4.64 -2.55
CA ASP A 97 -8.11 -4.78 -1.11
C ASP A 97 -7.69 -3.44 -0.50
N SER A 98 -7.04 -2.57 -1.27
CA SER A 98 -6.84 -1.15 -0.93
C SER A 98 -8.17 -0.42 -0.79
N TRP A 99 -9.12 -0.64 -1.70
CA TRP A 99 -10.45 -0.04 -1.62
C TRP A 99 -11.21 -0.51 -0.37
N PHE A 100 -11.19 -1.81 -0.06
CA PHE A 100 -11.80 -2.32 1.16
C PHE A 100 -11.12 -1.80 2.42
N THR A 101 -9.80 -1.65 2.40
CA THR A 101 -9.04 -1.06 3.52
C THR A 101 -9.45 0.40 3.76
N LEU A 102 -9.58 1.22 2.71
CA LEU A 102 -10.10 2.59 2.80
C LEU A 102 -11.54 2.65 3.35
N LYS A 103 -12.36 1.65 3.01
CA LYS A 103 -13.77 1.57 3.42
C LYS A 103 -13.98 1.00 4.82
N ASN A 104 -12.94 0.53 5.50
CA ASN A 104 -13.06 0.09 6.88
C ASN A 104 -13.51 1.26 7.77
N ALA A 105 -14.45 0.98 8.67
CA ALA A 105 -15.04 2.00 9.55
C ALA A 105 -13.99 2.70 10.44
N ASP A 106 -12.93 1.99 10.79
CA ASP A 106 -11.85 2.49 11.66
C ASP A 106 -10.72 3.18 10.87
N PHE A 107 -10.84 3.29 9.54
CA PHE A 107 -9.82 3.93 8.71
C PHE A 107 -9.78 5.44 8.97
N ARG A 108 -8.61 5.95 9.36
CA ARG A 108 -8.42 7.37 9.69
C ARG A 108 -7.98 8.14 8.44
N ILE A 109 -8.93 8.86 7.85
CA ILE A 109 -8.65 9.75 6.71
C ILE A 109 -7.51 10.72 7.05
N ASP A 110 -6.65 10.98 6.07
CA ASP A 110 -5.43 11.79 6.15
C ASP A 110 -4.30 11.25 7.05
N ILE A 111 -4.57 10.26 7.89
CA ILE A 111 -3.62 9.67 8.85
C ILE A 111 -3.13 8.30 8.37
N ASP A 112 -4.06 7.37 8.15
CA ASP A 112 -3.73 6.01 7.76
C ASP A 112 -3.33 5.93 6.28
N ARG A 113 -2.55 4.91 5.93
CA ARG A 113 -2.03 4.67 4.58
C ARG A 113 -2.17 3.20 4.21
N TYR A 114 -2.26 2.94 2.92
CA TYR A 114 -2.38 1.59 2.38
C TYR A 114 -1.72 1.49 1.01
N GLY A 115 -1.40 0.27 0.59
CA GLY A 115 -0.93 -0.01 -0.77
C GLY A 115 -0.05 -1.24 -0.84
N ALA A 116 1.05 -1.13 -1.58
CA ALA A 116 1.96 -2.24 -1.80
C ALA A 116 3.42 -1.89 -1.50
N ALA A 117 4.14 -2.83 -0.88
CA ALA A 117 5.60 -2.82 -0.82
C ALA A 117 6.13 -3.70 -1.95
N VAL A 118 6.94 -3.12 -2.84
CA VAL A 118 7.35 -3.76 -4.09
C VAL A 118 8.86 -3.76 -4.29
N GLY A 119 9.40 -4.92 -4.68
CA GLY A 119 10.83 -5.05 -4.97
C GLY A 119 11.18 -4.40 -6.29
N THR A 120 10.50 -4.81 -7.36
CA THR A 120 10.67 -4.28 -8.71
C THR A 120 9.35 -3.74 -9.26
N ILE A 121 9.42 -2.57 -9.88
CA ILE A 121 8.31 -1.93 -10.59
C ILE A 121 8.89 -1.01 -11.67
N SER A 122 8.17 -0.84 -12.78
CA SER A 122 8.57 0.13 -13.81
C SER A 122 8.70 1.53 -13.21
N ALA A 123 9.86 2.17 -13.40
CA ALA A 123 10.13 3.52 -12.89
C ALA A 123 9.13 4.55 -13.44
N ALA A 124 8.73 4.41 -14.71
CA ALA A 124 7.73 5.27 -15.33
C ALA A 124 6.35 5.11 -14.65
N LYS A 125 5.88 3.86 -14.49
CA LYS A 125 4.60 3.58 -13.82
C LYS A 125 4.61 3.98 -12.35
N LYS A 126 5.72 3.76 -11.63
CA LYS A 126 5.90 4.22 -10.25
C LYS A 126 5.77 5.75 -10.14
N ARG A 127 6.45 6.48 -11.03
CA ARG A 127 6.37 7.95 -11.06
C ARG A 127 4.95 8.42 -11.38
N ALA A 128 4.32 7.82 -12.39
CA ALA A 128 2.96 8.17 -12.79
C ALA A 128 1.93 7.95 -11.66
N LEU A 129 2.05 6.84 -10.92
CA LEU A 129 1.22 6.56 -9.75
C LEU A 129 1.49 7.55 -8.61
N ALA A 130 2.75 7.84 -8.30
CA ALA A 130 3.09 8.84 -7.29
C ALA A 130 2.50 10.22 -7.64
N THR A 131 2.69 10.67 -8.89
CA THR A 131 2.09 11.92 -9.37
C THR A 131 0.56 11.88 -9.29
N LEU A 132 -0.10 10.76 -9.60
CA LEU A 132 -1.55 10.64 -9.44
C LEU A 132 -1.99 10.84 -7.97
N CYS A 133 -1.28 10.24 -7.02
CA CYS A 133 -1.53 10.45 -5.59
C CYS A 133 -1.26 11.89 -5.15
N ASP A 134 -0.23 12.53 -5.69
CA ASP A 134 0.11 13.93 -5.42
C ASP A 134 -1.00 14.87 -5.91
N LEU A 135 -1.46 14.69 -7.15
CA LEU A 135 -2.59 15.44 -7.71
C LEU A 135 -3.85 15.25 -6.88
N ALA A 136 -4.10 14.06 -6.34
CA ALA A 136 -5.23 13.79 -5.45
C ALA A 136 -5.10 14.59 -4.14
N ARG A 137 -3.92 14.57 -3.50
CA ARG A 137 -3.66 15.31 -2.25
C ARG A 137 -3.73 16.83 -2.43
N GLU A 138 -3.34 17.34 -3.60
CA GLU A 138 -3.44 18.76 -3.94
C GLU A 138 -4.86 19.19 -4.37
N SER A 139 -5.79 18.25 -4.49
CA SER A 139 -7.16 18.53 -4.92
C SER A 139 -8.11 18.58 -3.74
N VAL A 140 -8.56 19.78 -3.39
CA VAL A 140 -9.49 20.03 -2.27
C VAL A 140 -10.85 19.33 -2.43
N THR A 141 -11.28 19.08 -3.67
CA THR A 141 -12.56 18.42 -3.98
C THR A 141 -12.39 17.40 -5.10
N CYS A 142 -13.34 16.47 -5.22
CA CYS A 142 -13.42 15.54 -6.34
C CYS A 142 -13.51 16.29 -7.68
N ASP A 143 -14.31 17.35 -7.77
CA ASP A 143 -14.44 18.15 -8.99
C ASP A 143 -13.12 18.80 -9.39
N HIS A 144 -12.35 19.31 -8.42
CA HIS A 144 -11.02 19.85 -8.68
C HIS A 144 -10.09 18.74 -9.17
N PHE A 145 -10.11 17.56 -8.55
CA PHE A 145 -9.33 16.42 -9.01
C PHE A 145 -9.71 16.01 -10.45
N ASP A 146 -11.00 15.88 -10.75
CA ASP A 146 -11.47 15.48 -12.06
C ASP A 146 -11.17 16.52 -13.16
N SER A 147 -11.20 17.82 -12.81
CA SER A 147 -10.82 18.89 -13.75
C SER A 147 -9.39 18.76 -14.26
N ARG A 148 -8.47 18.17 -13.47
CA ARG A 148 -7.07 17.94 -13.88
C ARG A 148 -6.95 16.91 -15.01
N PHE A 149 -7.93 16.01 -15.15
CA PHE A 149 -7.98 14.96 -16.17
C PHE A 149 -8.97 15.29 -17.30
N ALA A 150 -9.69 16.40 -17.22
CA ALA A 150 -10.57 16.87 -18.27
C ALA A 150 -9.77 17.43 -19.47
N LYS A 151 -10.47 17.71 -20.57
CA LYS A 151 -9.87 18.36 -21.74
C LYS A 151 -9.28 19.72 -21.35
N GLY A 152 -7.97 19.89 -21.53
CA GLY A 152 -7.24 21.11 -21.12
C GLY A 152 -6.74 21.09 -19.67
N GLY A 153 -6.94 19.98 -18.94
CA GLY A 153 -6.34 19.74 -17.63
C GLY A 153 -4.82 19.53 -17.72
N ASN A 154 -4.17 19.48 -16.55
CA ASN A 154 -2.71 19.41 -16.42
C ASN A 154 -2.17 18.01 -16.10
N ALA A 155 -3.02 16.97 -16.05
CA ALA A 155 -2.56 15.60 -15.86
C ALA A 155 -1.78 15.09 -17.08
N SER A 156 -0.65 14.43 -16.83
CA SER A 156 0.15 13.79 -17.88
C SER A 156 -0.57 12.57 -18.48
N GLU A 157 -0.22 12.21 -19.73
CA GLU A 157 -0.74 11.00 -20.38
C GLU A 157 -0.47 9.73 -19.54
N ASP A 158 0.70 9.64 -18.91
CA ASP A 158 1.04 8.53 -18.03
C ASP A 158 0.13 8.46 -16.78
N SER A 159 -0.15 9.61 -16.16
CA SER A 159 -1.07 9.68 -15.02
C SER A 159 -2.51 9.33 -15.43
N VAL A 160 -2.95 9.76 -16.61
CA VAL A 160 -4.26 9.39 -17.18
C VAL A 160 -4.32 7.87 -17.38
N ALA A 161 -3.29 7.27 -17.97
CA ALA A 161 -3.23 5.83 -18.20
C ALA A 161 -3.31 5.03 -16.89
N VAL A 162 -2.55 5.43 -15.85
CA VAL A 162 -2.61 4.77 -14.54
C VAL A 162 -3.97 4.97 -13.85
N LYS A 163 -4.57 6.17 -13.93
CA LYS A 163 -5.94 6.40 -13.42
C LYS A 163 -6.92 5.44 -14.07
N ASN A 164 -6.87 5.31 -15.40
CA ASN A 164 -7.75 4.41 -16.15
C ASN A 164 -7.52 2.94 -15.78
N ASP A 165 -6.26 2.54 -15.59
CA ASP A 165 -5.93 1.19 -15.12
C ASP A 165 -6.59 0.89 -13.76
N ILE A 166 -6.53 1.83 -12.81
CA ILE A 166 -7.14 1.68 -11.48
C ILE A 166 -8.67 1.64 -11.55
N VAL A 167 -9.28 2.61 -12.25
CA VAL A 167 -10.74 2.69 -12.37
C VAL A 167 -11.30 1.43 -13.03
N SER A 168 -10.62 0.88 -14.03
CA SER A 168 -11.04 -0.35 -14.72
C SER A 168 -10.98 -1.62 -13.84
N VAL A 169 -10.39 -1.54 -12.65
CA VAL A 169 -10.41 -2.63 -11.66
C VAL A 169 -11.59 -2.48 -10.69
N LEU A 170 -11.98 -1.24 -10.38
CA LEU A 170 -13.02 -0.93 -9.39
C LEU A 170 -14.45 -0.99 -9.94
N VAL A 171 -14.61 -1.01 -11.27
CA VAL A 171 -15.88 -1.19 -12.00
C VAL A 171 -16.08 -2.65 -12.35
#